data_AF-A0A0M3J555-F1
#
_entry.id   AF-A0A0M3J555-F1
#
_cell.length_a   1.000
_cell.length_b   1.000
_cell.length_c   1.000
_cell.angle_alpha   90.00
_cell.angle_beta   90.00
_cell.angle_gamma   90.00
#
_symmetry.space_group_name_H-M   'P 1'
#
loop_
_entity.id
_entity.type
_entity.pdbx_description
1 polymer ?
#
loop_
_entity_poly.entity_id
_entity_poly.type
_entity_poly.pdbx_seq_one_letter_code
_entity_poly.pdbx_strand_id
1 'polypeptide(L)'
;MDWLNENDEHSMDILRNAYNRDKSDNFPQTSEHTKFSNSVVDVFTQLNEALKLLKQMDCPNPEVFADMMKRFSKTLNKVLLAYADMVQKDFGKFVSNEKLACILMNNVQQLRVQLEKIYENMGGPNLDPAANTVLTNLQKKLNAVLD
;
A
#
# COMPACT_ATOMS: atom_id res chain seq x y z
N MET A 1 -2.90 -16.18 16.03
CA MET A 1 -3.06 -15.22 14.91
C MET A 1 -2.36 -13.90 15.24
N ASP A 2 -1.34 -13.93 16.11
CA ASP A 2 -0.66 -12.74 16.62
C ASP A 2 0.27 -12.13 15.59
N TRP A 3 0.92 -12.95 14.76
CA TRP A 3 1.79 -12.48 13.67
C TRP A 3 1.11 -11.53 12.69
N LEU A 4 -0.17 -11.74 12.35
CA LEU A 4 -0.88 -10.84 11.43
C LEU A 4 -1.20 -9.49 12.08
N ASN A 5 -1.42 -9.48 13.40
CA ASN A 5 -1.63 -8.23 14.14
C ASN A 5 -0.31 -7.47 14.25
N GLU A 6 0.78 -8.17 14.59
CA GLU A 6 2.14 -7.61 14.60
C GLU A 6 2.52 -7.06 13.21
N ASN A 7 2.19 -7.78 12.15
CA ASN A 7 2.42 -7.33 10.78
C ASN A 7 1.57 -6.08 10.43
N ASP A 8 0.33 -5.97 10.91
CA ASP A 8 -0.51 -4.78 10.72
C ASP A 8 0.12 -3.55 11.37
N GLU A 9 0.54 -3.67 12.63
CA GLU A 9 1.21 -2.60 13.38
C GLU A 9 2.56 -2.23 12.74
N HIS A 10 3.37 -3.25 12.41
CA HIS A 10 4.66 -3.06 11.77
C HIS A 10 4.53 -2.38 10.40
N SER A 11 3.57 -2.79 9.58
CA SER A 11 3.34 -2.18 8.26
C SER A 11 2.89 -0.72 8.39
N MET A 12 2.09 -0.39 9.40
CA MET A 12 1.68 0.99 9.69
C MET A 12 2.85 1.86 10.19
N ASP A 13 3.75 1.32 10.98
CA ASP A 13 4.94 2.04 11.44
C ASP A 13 5.94 2.26 10.29
N ILE A 14 6.16 1.25 9.44
CA ILE A 14 6.96 1.39 8.23
C ILE A 14 6.39 2.48 7.32
N LEU A 15 5.07 2.48 7.10
CA LEU A 15 4.39 3.52 6.36
C LEU A 15 4.69 4.92 6.92
N ARG A 16 4.47 5.12 8.22
CA ARG A 16 4.67 6.43 8.87
C ARG A 16 6.13 6.86 8.77
N ASN A 17 7.06 5.95 9.02
CA ASN A 17 8.48 6.23 8.97
C ASN A 17 8.95 6.55 7.55
N ALA A 18 8.54 5.76 6.57
CA ALA A 18 8.87 5.97 5.17
C ALA A 18 8.30 7.30 4.68
N TYR A 19 7.03 7.60 4.97
CA TYR A 19 6.39 8.85 4.56
C TYR A 19 7.04 10.07 5.22
N ASN A 20 7.29 10.03 6.54
CA ASN A 20 7.89 11.18 7.25
C ASN A 20 9.33 11.45 6.82
N ARG A 21 10.11 10.39 6.54
CA ARG A 21 11.46 10.51 5.99
C ARG A 21 11.43 11.14 4.61
N ASP A 22 10.60 10.60 3.73
CA ASP A 22 10.45 11.11 2.36
C ASP A 22 9.95 12.57 2.37
N LYS A 23 9.04 12.90 3.30
CA LYS A 23 8.59 14.27 3.54
C LYS A 23 9.71 15.20 4.00
N SER A 24 10.59 14.77 4.91
CA SER A 24 11.75 15.58 5.33
C SER A 24 12.73 15.84 4.19
N ASP A 25 12.81 14.91 3.24
CA ASP A 25 13.67 15.02 2.06
C ASP A 25 12.97 15.74 0.88
N ASN A 26 11.75 16.26 1.07
CA ASN A 26 10.89 16.85 0.04
C ASN A 26 10.57 15.88 -1.13
N PHE A 27 10.21 14.64 -0.79
CA PHE A 27 9.77 13.60 -1.73
C PHE A 27 10.73 13.45 -2.94
N PRO A 28 12.01 13.15 -2.72
CA PRO A 28 12.97 12.98 -3.80
C PRO A 28 12.48 11.91 -4.78
N GLN A 29 12.60 12.19 -6.07
CA GLN A 29 12.31 11.19 -7.10
C GLN A 29 13.31 10.05 -7.00
N THR A 30 12.82 8.82 -7.12
CA THR A 30 13.69 7.62 -7.05
C THR A 30 14.73 7.60 -8.18
N SER A 31 14.39 8.14 -9.35
CA SER A 31 15.31 8.33 -10.49
C SER A 31 14.73 9.31 -11.51
N GLU A 32 15.49 9.70 -12.55
CA GLU A 32 14.96 10.51 -13.67
C GLU A 32 13.79 9.84 -14.41
N HIS A 33 13.76 8.50 -14.44
CA HIS A 33 12.67 7.74 -15.08
C HIS A 33 11.52 7.43 -14.12
N THR A 34 11.67 7.74 -12.83
CA THR A 34 10.68 7.45 -11.79
C THR A 34 9.99 8.72 -11.34
N LYS A 35 8.68 8.77 -11.54
CA LYS A 35 7.88 9.95 -11.21
C LYS A 35 7.33 9.95 -9.77
N PHE A 36 7.58 8.88 -9.01
CA PHE A 36 7.19 8.71 -7.61
C PHE A 36 8.43 8.67 -6.70
N SER A 37 8.21 8.90 -5.42
CA SER A 37 9.25 9.00 -4.41
C SER A 37 9.48 7.68 -3.65
N ASN A 38 10.53 7.66 -2.83
CA ASN A 38 11.04 6.44 -2.19
C ASN A 38 10.03 5.81 -1.22
N SER A 39 9.16 6.60 -0.57
CA SER A 39 8.20 6.06 0.39
C SER A 39 7.25 5.02 -0.20
N VAL A 40 6.90 5.13 -1.49
CA VAL A 40 6.08 4.14 -2.17
C VAL A 40 6.83 2.81 -2.29
N VAL A 41 8.12 2.86 -2.64
CA VAL A 41 8.96 1.67 -2.77
C VAL A 41 9.10 0.97 -1.42
N ASP A 42 9.37 1.71 -0.34
CA ASP A 42 9.54 1.16 0.99
C ASP A 42 8.26 0.45 1.48
N VAL A 43 7.10 1.11 1.34
CA VAL A 43 5.80 0.55 1.75
C VAL A 43 5.49 -0.73 0.97
N PHE A 44 5.65 -0.72 -0.36
CA PHE A 44 5.36 -1.91 -1.16
C PHE A 44 6.39 -3.02 -1.00
N THR A 45 7.65 -2.71 -0.69
CA THR A 45 8.66 -3.72 -0.38
C THR A 45 8.23 -4.49 0.85
N GLN A 46 7.83 -3.80 1.92
CA GLN A 46 7.35 -4.46 3.13
C GLN A 46 6.06 -5.26 2.88
N LEU A 47 5.07 -4.69 2.19
CA LEU A 47 3.82 -5.42 1.90
C LEU A 47 4.07 -6.69 1.06
N ASN A 48 4.99 -6.63 0.09
CA ASN A 48 5.35 -7.81 -0.70
C ASN A 48 6.12 -8.85 0.13
N GLU A 49 6.99 -8.42 1.04
CA GLU A 49 7.70 -9.32 1.95
C GLU A 49 6.71 -10.02 2.89
N ALA A 50 5.79 -9.28 3.49
CA ALA A 50 4.71 -9.83 4.31
C ALA A 50 3.86 -10.86 3.55
N LEU A 51 3.49 -10.56 2.29
CA LEU A 51 2.77 -11.52 1.44
C LEU A 51 3.60 -12.77 1.15
N LYS A 52 4.91 -12.62 0.88
CA LYS A 52 5.82 -13.73 0.63
C LYS A 52 5.93 -14.63 1.86
N LEU A 53 6.08 -14.05 3.05
CA LEU A 53 6.10 -14.80 4.32
C LEU A 53 4.78 -15.54 4.54
N LEU A 54 3.65 -14.88 4.31
CA LEU A 54 2.31 -15.49 4.43
C LEU A 54 2.15 -16.69 3.48
N LYS A 55 2.66 -16.59 2.25
CA LYS A 55 2.69 -17.71 1.29
C LYS A 55 3.64 -18.85 1.66
N GLN A 56 4.72 -18.54 2.38
CA GLN A 56 5.69 -19.52 2.84
C GLN A 56 5.25 -20.25 4.12
N MET A 57 4.25 -19.72 4.82
CA MET A 57 3.58 -20.46 5.88
C MET A 57 2.80 -21.60 5.23
N ASP A 58 3.42 -22.79 5.19
CA ASP A 58 2.87 -24.02 4.63
C ASP A 58 1.59 -24.40 5.40
N CYS A 59 0.47 -23.80 5.00
CA CYS A 59 -0.82 -23.96 5.66
C CYS A 59 -1.54 -25.16 5.02
N PRO A 60 -1.67 -26.29 5.72
CA PRO A 60 -2.31 -27.47 5.17
C PRO A 60 -3.84 -27.29 4.98
N ASN A 61 -4.44 -26.29 5.62
CA ASN A 61 -5.87 -26.00 5.51
C ASN A 61 -6.13 -24.77 4.60
N PRO A 62 -6.81 -24.94 3.45
CA PRO A 62 -7.12 -23.85 2.53
C PRO A 62 -8.06 -22.79 3.15
N GLU A 63 -8.92 -23.15 4.10
CA GLU A 63 -9.81 -22.20 4.78
C GLU A 63 -9.02 -21.24 5.68
N VAL A 64 -7.98 -21.74 6.35
CA VAL A 64 -7.10 -20.91 7.18
C VAL A 64 -6.30 -19.96 6.30
N PHE A 65 -5.76 -20.45 5.19
CA PHE A 65 -5.05 -19.61 4.23
C PHE A 65 -5.96 -18.51 3.65
N ALA A 66 -7.22 -18.84 3.36
CA ALA A 66 -8.21 -17.85 2.93
C ALA A 66 -8.50 -16.79 4.03
N ASP A 67 -8.59 -17.19 5.31
CA ASP A 67 -8.73 -16.23 6.41
C ASP A 67 -7.50 -15.32 6.55
N MET A 68 -6.30 -15.87 6.38
CA MET A 68 -5.06 -15.09 6.38
C MET A 68 -5.03 -14.09 5.23
N MET A 69 -5.42 -14.48 4.02
CA MET A 69 -5.53 -13.58 2.87
C MET A 69 -6.61 -12.50 3.08
N LYS A 70 -7.75 -12.84 3.70
CA LYS A 70 -8.76 -11.85 4.12
C LYS A 70 -8.17 -10.83 5.08
N ARG A 71 -7.44 -11.27 6.11
CA ARG A 71 -6.80 -10.37 7.08
C ARG A 71 -5.75 -9.50 6.41
N PHE A 72 -4.90 -10.08 5.56
CA PHE A 72 -3.89 -9.34 4.82
C PHE A 72 -4.52 -8.27 3.90
N SER A 73 -5.64 -8.59 3.24
CA SER A 73 -6.38 -7.59 2.44
C SER A 73 -6.86 -6.38 3.25
N LYS A 74 -7.21 -6.58 4.53
CA LYS A 74 -7.59 -5.49 5.45
C LYS A 74 -6.37 -4.66 5.83
N THR A 75 -5.21 -5.28 6.07
CA THR A 75 -3.95 -4.57 6.32
C THR A 75 -3.55 -3.72 5.13
N LEU A 76 -3.56 -4.27 3.90
CA LEU A 76 -3.33 -3.50 2.67
C LEU A 76 -4.26 -2.28 2.58
N ASN A 77 -5.55 -2.48 2.84
CA ASN A 77 -6.52 -1.40 2.83
C ASN A 77 -6.22 -0.33 3.89
N LYS A 78 -5.88 -0.70 5.13
CA LYS A 78 -5.51 0.27 6.18
C LYS A 78 -4.27 1.06 5.80
N VAL A 79 -3.20 0.38 5.39
CA VAL A 79 -1.90 0.98 5.08
C VAL A 79 -2.02 1.93 3.88
N LEU A 80 -2.62 1.48 2.78
CA LEU A 80 -2.72 2.31 1.57
C LEU A 80 -3.69 3.48 1.73
N LEU A 81 -4.80 3.31 2.47
CA LEU A 81 -5.68 4.45 2.78
C LEU A 81 -5.01 5.45 3.73
N ALA A 82 -4.24 4.97 4.71
CA ALA A 82 -3.48 5.86 5.58
C ALA A 82 -2.42 6.65 4.80
N TYR A 83 -1.73 6.02 3.83
CA TYR A 83 -0.83 6.75 2.93
C TYR A 83 -1.57 7.85 2.17
N ALA A 84 -2.69 7.50 1.52
CA ALA A 84 -3.48 8.44 0.75
C ALA A 84 -4.02 9.62 1.60
N ASP A 85 -4.49 9.32 2.82
CA ASP A 85 -4.95 10.33 3.78
C ASP A 85 -3.80 11.26 4.23
N MET A 86 -2.60 10.72 4.48
CA MET A 86 -1.42 11.53 4.78
C MET A 86 -1.05 12.45 3.61
N VAL A 87 -1.05 11.93 2.38
CA VAL A 87 -0.84 12.74 1.17
C VAL A 87 -1.87 13.85 1.07
N GLN A 88 -3.17 13.57 1.19
CA GLN A 88 -4.22 14.59 1.10
C GLN A 88 -4.07 15.67 2.16
N LYS A 89 -3.80 15.30 3.42
CA LYS A 89 -3.62 16.24 4.54
C LYS A 89 -2.45 17.19 4.31
N ASP A 90 -1.36 16.69 3.75
CA ASP A 90 -0.19 17.52 3.47
C ASP A 90 -0.21 18.16 2.07
N PHE A 91 -1.08 17.72 1.17
CA PHE A 91 -1.16 18.22 -0.21
C PHE A 91 -1.33 19.74 -0.26
N GLY A 92 -2.19 20.30 0.61
CA GLY A 92 -2.40 21.74 0.70
C GLY A 92 -1.15 22.55 1.08
N LYS A 93 -0.14 21.91 1.70
CA LYS A 93 1.16 22.55 2.02
C LYS A 93 2.14 22.50 0.84
N PHE A 94 2.00 21.49 -0.02
CA PHE A 94 2.90 21.23 -1.15
C PHE A 94 2.34 21.73 -2.48
N VAL A 95 1.07 22.11 -2.56
CA VAL A 95 0.41 22.62 -3.77
C VAL A 95 1.10 23.86 -4.37
N SER A 96 1.76 24.66 -3.53
CA SER A 96 2.56 25.81 -3.97
C SER A 96 3.82 25.41 -4.75
N ASN A 97 4.25 24.15 -4.68
CA ASN A 97 5.36 23.59 -5.42
C ASN A 97 4.84 22.54 -6.41
N GLU A 98 4.65 22.94 -7.66
CA GLU A 98 4.11 22.11 -8.75
C GLU A 98 4.84 20.76 -8.88
N LYS A 99 6.17 20.76 -8.72
CA LYS A 99 6.96 19.52 -8.79
C LYS A 99 6.59 18.56 -7.67
N LEU A 100 6.47 19.04 -6.44
CA LEU A 100 6.10 18.21 -5.29
C LEU A 100 4.65 17.73 -5.38
N ALA A 101 3.72 18.60 -5.78
CA ALA A 101 2.33 18.22 -6.00
C ALA A 101 2.22 17.11 -7.05
N CYS A 102 2.96 17.21 -8.15
CA CYS A 102 3.02 16.17 -9.18
C CYS A 102 3.58 14.85 -8.63
N ILE A 103 4.66 14.88 -7.84
CA ILE A 103 5.23 13.67 -7.21
C ILE A 103 4.21 13.01 -6.28
N LEU A 104 3.49 13.79 -5.47
CA LEU A 104 2.46 13.24 -4.57
C LEU A 104 1.30 12.59 -5.34
N MET A 105 0.85 13.18 -6.45
CA MET A 105 -0.14 12.54 -7.33
C MET A 105 0.41 11.26 -7.96
N ASN A 106 1.66 11.28 -8.42
CA ASN A 106 2.31 10.09 -8.96
C ASN A 106 2.47 8.99 -7.90
N ASN A 107 2.68 9.35 -6.63
CA ASN A 107 2.74 8.38 -5.54
C ASN A 107 1.40 7.67 -5.36
N VAL A 108 0.29 8.41 -5.29
CA VAL A 108 -1.05 7.81 -5.16
C VAL A 108 -1.39 6.95 -6.38
N GLN A 109 -1.04 7.41 -7.58
CA GLN A 109 -1.19 6.60 -8.79
C GLN A 109 -0.35 5.32 -8.73
N GLN A 110 0.87 5.39 -8.22
CA GLN A 110 1.72 4.22 -8.06
C GLN A 110 1.17 3.25 -7.00
N LEU A 111 0.49 3.74 -5.94
CA LEU A 111 -0.22 2.87 -5.00
C LEU A 111 -1.23 1.99 -5.73
N ARG A 112 -1.97 2.54 -6.69
CA ARG A 112 -2.95 1.79 -7.48
C ARG A 112 -2.28 0.71 -8.33
N VAL A 113 -1.25 1.08 -9.08
CA VAL A 113 -0.53 0.15 -9.97
C VAL A 113 0.09 -1.01 -9.16
N GLN A 114 0.69 -0.71 -8.02
CA GLN A 114 1.33 -1.74 -7.19
C GLN A 114 0.31 -2.57 -6.41
N LEU A 115 -0.83 -1.99 -6.03
CA LEU A 115 -1.94 -2.75 -5.44
C LEU A 115 -2.50 -3.78 -6.42
N GLU A 116 -2.61 -3.48 -7.72
CA GLU A 116 -3.01 -4.47 -8.74
C GLU A 116 -2.01 -5.63 -8.81
N LYS A 117 -0.71 -5.34 -8.78
CA LYS A 117 0.33 -6.38 -8.78
C LYS A 117 0.28 -7.28 -7.54
N ILE A 118 0.09 -6.68 -6.36
CA ILE A 118 -0.08 -7.46 -5.12
C ILE A 118 -1.36 -8.29 -5.20
N TYR A 119 -2.45 -7.74 -5.72
CA TYR A 119 -3.71 -8.45 -5.91
C TYR A 119 -3.56 -9.68 -6.81
N GLU A 120 -2.90 -9.53 -7.97
CA GLU A 120 -2.59 -10.66 -8.85
C GLU A 120 -1.73 -11.70 -8.12
N ASN A 121 -0.72 -11.25 -7.38
CA ASN A 121 0.15 -12.15 -6.60
C ASN A 121 -0.63 -12.86 -5.49
N MET A 122 -1.62 -12.23 -4.85
CA MET A 122 -2.45 -12.87 -3.83
C MET A 122 -3.35 -14.00 -4.37
N GLY A 123 -3.61 -14.03 -5.68
CA GLY A 123 -4.49 -15.01 -6.33
C GLY A 123 -5.49 -14.40 -7.30
N GLY A 124 -5.52 -13.08 -7.41
CA GLY A 124 -6.38 -12.33 -8.33
C GLY A 124 -7.85 -12.78 -8.24
N PRO A 125 -8.48 -13.19 -9.35
CA PRO A 125 -9.89 -13.57 -9.38
C PRO A 125 -10.22 -14.81 -8.52
N ASN A 126 -9.22 -15.63 -8.16
CA ASN A 126 -9.42 -16.82 -7.33
C ASN A 126 -9.34 -16.54 -5.83
N LEU A 127 -9.06 -15.29 -5.44
CA LEU A 127 -9.06 -14.87 -4.05
C LEU A 127 -10.48 -14.93 -3.47
N ASP A 128 -10.59 -15.06 -2.14
CA ASP A 128 -11.88 -15.04 -1.48
C ASP A 128 -12.70 -13.78 -1.81
N PRO A 129 -14.03 -13.91 -2.06
CA PRO A 129 -14.91 -12.78 -2.43
C PRO A 129 -14.86 -11.58 -1.47
N ALA A 130 -14.69 -11.82 -0.17
CA ALA A 130 -14.60 -10.75 0.82
C ALA A 130 -13.31 -9.95 0.66
N ALA A 131 -12.19 -10.62 0.40
CA ALA A 131 -10.90 -9.97 0.15
C ALA A 131 -10.92 -9.21 -1.20
N ASN A 132 -11.51 -9.81 -2.25
CA ASN A 132 -11.72 -9.16 -3.54
C ASN A 132 -12.51 -7.85 -3.41
N THR A 133 -13.59 -7.89 -2.63
CA THR A 133 -14.43 -6.71 -2.39
C THR A 133 -13.65 -5.60 -1.69
N VAL A 134 -12.82 -5.93 -0.69
CA VAL A 134 -11.97 -4.96 0.01
C VAL A 134 -10.97 -4.30 -0.95
N LEU A 135 -10.24 -5.10 -1.73
CA LEU A 135 -9.19 -4.60 -2.61
C LEU A 135 -9.76 -3.81 -3.81
N THR A 136 -10.91 -4.22 -4.33
CA THR A 136 -11.62 -3.48 -5.39
C THR A 136 -12.15 -2.14 -4.88
N ASN A 137 -12.72 -2.11 -3.67
CA ASN A 137 -13.17 -0.86 -3.06
C ASN A 137 -11.98 0.06 -2.74
N LEU A 138 -10.85 -0.51 -2.32
CA LEU A 138 -9.62 0.25 -2.11
C LEU A 138 -9.13 0.90 -3.40
N GLN A 139 -9.09 0.16 -4.53
CA GLN A 139 -8.77 0.73 -5.85
C GLN A 139 -9.65 1.94 -6.21
N LYS A 140 -10.97 1.81 -6.01
CA LYS A 140 -11.91 2.91 -6.26
C LYS A 140 -11.64 4.13 -5.38
N LYS A 141 -11.36 3.90 -4.09
CA LYS A 141 -11.02 4.99 -3.15
C LYS A 141 -9.72 5.68 -3.54
N LEU A 142 -8.68 4.93 -3.90
CA LEU A 142 -7.42 5.50 -4.37
C LEU A 142 -7.59 6.27 -5.68
N ASN A 143 -8.48 5.85 -6.58
CA ASN A 143 -8.83 6.62 -7.76
C ASN A 143 -9.53 7.94 -7.38
N ALA A 144 -10.51 7.89 -6.49
CA ALA A 144 -11.21 9.09 -6.03
C ALA A 144 -10.33 10.08 -5.24
N VAL A 145 -9.17 9.65 -4.75
CA VAL A 145 -8.17 10.53 -4.13
C VAL A 145 -7.39 11.33 -5.19
N LEU A 146 -7.30 10.81 -6.42
CA LEU A 146 -6.62 11.45 -7.56
C LEU A 146 -7.53 12.40 -8.35
N ASP A 147 -8.85 12.16 -8.30
CA ASP A 147 -9.89 13.01 -8.90
C ASP A 147 -10.07 14.32 -8.11
#